data_AF-A0A5M8RUB3-F1
#
_entry.id   AF-A0A5M8RUB3-F1
#
_cell.length_a   1.000
_cell.length_b   1.000
_cell.length_c   1.000
_cell.angle_alpha   90.00
_cell.angle_beta   90.00
_cell.angle_gamma   90.00
#
_symmetry.space_group_name_H-M   'P 1'
#
loop_
_entity.id
_entity.type
_entity.pdbx_description
1 polymer ?
#
loop_
_entity_poly.entity_id
_entity_poly.type
_entity_poly.pdbx_seq_one_letter_code
_entity_poly.pdbx_strand_id
1 'polypeptide(L)'
;MKNLDKGTVVRTVLLFIALVNQTLIMFGKPVLPISEDQVNTLADALYLAGSTAFTIVTTIIAWYKNNYVTGKGKLQKEALKEKGLTK
;
A
#
# COMPACT_ATOMS: atom_id res chain seq x y z
N MET A 1 7.44 -4.10 -12.79
CA MET A 1 8.17 -4.04 -11.50
C MET A 1 7.96 -5.38 -10.80
N LYS A 2 9.02 -6.09 -10.43
CA LYS A 2 8.89 -7.35 -9.67
C LYS A 2 8.30 -7.02 -8.31
N ASN A 3 7.13 -7.57 -8.01
CA ASN A 3 6.52 -7.45 -6.68
C ASN A 3 7.52 -8.02 -5.66
N LEU A 4 7.90 -7.21 -4.67
CA LEU A 4 8.68 -7.71 -3.54
C LEU A 4 7.84 -8.79 -2.86
N ASP A 5 8.39 -9.99 -2.74
CA ASP A 5 7.74 -11.08 -2.02
C ASP A 5 7.53 -10.67 -0.56
N LYS A 6 6.34 -10.95 -0.02
CA LYS A 6 5.97 -10.55 1.35
C LYS A 6 6.96 -11.12 2.38
N GLY A 7 7.41 -12.35 2.17
CA GLY A 7 8.43 -12.98 3.01
C GLY A 7 9.77 -12.25 2.95
N THR A 8 10.14 -11.70 1.79
CA THR A 8 11.35 -10.89 1.62
C THR A 8 11.26 -9.57 2.40
N VAL A 9 10.11 -8.88 2.34
CA VAL A 9 9.91 -7.62 3.09
C VAL A 9 9.98 -7.87 4.59
N VAL A 10 9.27 -8.87 5.10
CA VAL A 10 9.25 -9.21 6.53
C VAL A 10 10.66 -9.56 7.03
N ARG A 11 11.39 -10.42 6.31
CA ARG A 11 12.78 -10.77 6.65
C ARG A 11 13.70 -9.57 6.67
N THR A 12 13.55 -8.64 5.73
CA THR A 12 14.40 -7.44 5.64
C THR A 12 14.13 -6.49 6.81
N VAL A 13 12.87 -6.32 7.20
CA VAL A 13 12.49 -5.49 8.37
C VAL A 13 12.99 -6.11 9.67
N LEU A 14 12.78 -7.42 9.85
CA LEU A 14 13.30 -8.17 11.00
C LEU A 14 14.82 -8.08 11.12
N LEU A 15 15.52 -8.24 9.99
CA LEU A 15 16.97 -8.10 9.93
C LEU A 15 17.40 -6.69 10.38
N PHE A 16 16.73 -5.65 9.90
CA PHE A 16 17.06 -4.27 10.28
C PHE A 16 16.85 -4.02 11.78
N ILE A 17 15.73 -4.48 12.35
CA ILE A 17 15.45 -4.39 13.78
C ILE A 17 16.54 -5.12 14.59
N ALA A 18 16.94 -6.32 14.17
CA ALA A 18 17.99 -7.09 14.81
C ALA A 18 19.34 -6.36 14.78
N LEU A 19 19.71 -5.75 13.64
CA LEU A 19 20.95 -4.96 13.51
C LEU A 19 20.96 -3.72 14.41
N VAL A 20 19.84 -3.01 14.51
CA VAL A 20 19.70 -1.87 15.44
C VAL A 20 19.84 -2.36 16.88
N ASN A 21 19.17 -3.45 17.23
CA ASN A 21 19.24 -4.03 18.58
C ASN A 21 20.67 -4.48 18.93
N GLN A 22 21.37 -5.12 18.00
CA GLN A 22 22.76 -5.53 18.18
C GLN A 22 23.69 -4.33 18.39
N THR A 23 23.44 -3.24 17.65
CA THR A 23 24.18 -1.98 17.81
C THR A 23 23.96 -1.37 19.18
N LEU A 24 22.71 -1.32 19.66
CA LEU A 24 22.37 -0.83 21.00
C LEU A 24 23.09 -1.62 22.09
N ILE A 25 23.09 -2.96 21.99
CA ILE A 25 23.79 -3.83 22.94
C ILE A 25 25.30 -3.56 22.93
N MET A 26 25.93 -3.38 21.76
CA MET A 26 27.35 -3.03 21.65
C MET A 26 27.69 -1.70 22.35
N PHE A 27 26.75 -0.75 22.38
CA PHE A 27 26.89 0.52 23.09
C PHE A 27 26.38 0.49 24.54
N GLY A 28 26.13 -0.70 25.10
CA GLY A 28 25.65 -0.88 26.48
C GLY A 28 24.23 -0.35 26.72
N LYS A 29 23.43 -0.18 25.67
CA LYS A 29 22.03 0.24 25.75
C LYS A 29 21.12 -0.98 25.93
N PRO A 30 19.96 -0.81 26.61
CA PRO A 30 19.02 -1.90 26.82
C PRO A 30 18.46 -2.43 25.50
N VAL A 31 18.16 -3.72 25.49
CA VAL A 31 17.56 -4.45 24.36
C VAL A 31 16.20 -3.84 24.03
N LEU A 32 15.87 -3.76 22.74
CA LEU A 32 14.54 -3.33 22.30
C LEU A 32 13.48 -4.31 22.83
N PRO A 33 12.43 -3.84 23.53
CA PRO A 33 11.39 -4.70 24.08
C PRO A 33 10.37 -5.06 22.97
N ILE A 34 10.78 -5.90 22.02
CA ILE A 34 9.95 -6.34 20.91
C ILE A 34 9.61 -7.82 21.11
N SER A 35 8.33 -8.15 21.28
CA SER A 35 7.86 -9.53 21.29
C SER A 35 7.66 -10.06 19.86
N GLU A 36 7.73 -11.37 19.66
CA GLU A 36 7.46 -11.99 18.35
C GLU A 36 6.05 -11.64 17.83
N ASP A 37 5.08 -11.53 18.72
CA ASP A 37 3.71 -11.10 18.41
C ASP A 37 3.66 -9.68 17.83
N GLN A 38 4.51 -8.77 18.31
CA GLN A 38 4.59 -7.41 17.80
C GLN A 38 5.15 -7.34 16.38
N VAL A 39 6.07 -8.23 16.01
CA VAL A 39 6.60 -8.28 14.64
C VAL A 39 5.52 -8.70 13.64
N ASN A 40 4.78 -9.76 13.96
CA ASN A 40 3.68 -10.22 13.12
C ASN A 40 2.59 -9.15 13.01
N THR A 41 2.29 -8.48 14.12
CA THR A 41 1.35 -7.35 14.16
C THR A 41 1.82 -6.19 13.27
N LEU A 42 3.12 -5.89 13.24
CA LEU A 42 3.67 -4.82 12.40
C LEU A 42 3.58 -5.16 10.90
N ALA A 43 3.87 -6.41 10.54
CA ALA A 43 3.76 -6.90 9.17
C ALA A 43 2.30 -6.87 8.68
N ASP A 44 1.37 -7.31 9.52
CA ASP A 44 -0.07 -7.27 9.23
C ASP A 44 -0.59 -5.85 9.13
N ALA A 45 -0.14 -4.95 10.02
CA ALA A 45 -0.50 -3.53 9.97
C ALA A 45 0.00 -2.85 8.69
N LEU A 46 1.23 -3.13 8.25
CA LEU A 46 1.79 -2.61 7.00
C LEU A 46 1.06 -3.17 5.78
N TYR A 47 0.74 -4.47 5.80
CA TYR A 47 -0.02 -5.10 4.72
C TYR A 47 -1.45 -4.53 4.63
N LEU A 48 -2.12 -4.37 5.77
CA LEU A 48 -3.45 -3.79 5.84
C LEU A 48 -3.44 -2.33 5.36
N ALA A 49 -2.55 -1.49 5.91
CA ALA A 49 -2.43 -0.09 5.51
C ALA A 49 -2.14 0.05 4.00
N GLY A 50 -1.19 -0.74 3.48
CA GLY A 50 -0.83 -0.72 2.06
C GLY A 50 -1.98 -1.19 1.15
N SER A 51 -2.66 -2.29 1.51
CA SER A 51 -3.77 -2.82 0.72
C SER A 51 -5.00 -1.92 0.76
N THR A 52 -5.32 -1.33 1.92
CA THR A 52 -6.40 -0.35 2.05
C THR A 52 -6.11 0.91 1.23
N ALA A 53 -4.90 1.47 1.33
CA ALA A 53 -4.51 2.64 0.55
C ALA A 53 -4.59 2.37 -0.97
N PHE A 54 -4.06 1.22 -1.41
CA PHE A 54 -4.15 0.79 -2.81
C PHE A 54 -5.61 0.67 -3.28
N THR A 55 -6.47 0.05 -2.47
CA THR A 55 -7.89 -0.15 -2.79
C THR A 55 -8.63 1.18 -2.92
N ILE A 56 -8.38 2.12 -2.00
CA ILE A 56 -8.97 3.46 -2.05
C ILE A 56 -8.54 4.17 -3.34
N VAL A 57 -7.24 4.20 -3.64
CA VAL A 57 -6.71 4.90 -4.82
C VAL A 57 -7.26 4.30 -6.11
N THR A 58 -7.23 2.97 -6.25
CA THR A 58 -7.73 2.30 -7.45
C THR A 58 -9.23 2.51 -7.64
N THR A 59 -10.01 2.49 -6.56
CA THR A 59 -11.45 2.78 -6.58
C THR A 59 -11.73 4.21 -7.05
N ILE A 60 -11.03 5.21 -6.49
CA ILE A 60 -11.19 6.61 -6.89
C ILE A 60 -10.86 6.79 -8.38
N ILE A 61 -9.74 6.21 -8.85
CA ILE A 61 -9.33 6.29 -10.25
C ILE A 61 -10.38 5.65 -11.17
N ALA A 62 -10.85 4.45 -10.83
CA ALA A 62 -11.85 3.74 -11.63
C ALA A 62 -13.18 4.50 -11.68
N TRP A 63 -13.64 5.01 -10.53
CA TRP A 63 -14.86 5.81 -10.44
C TRP A 63 -14.75 7.09 -11.28
N TYR A 64 -13.65 7.82 -11.17
CA TYR A 64 -13.43 9.06 -11.90
C TYR A 64 -13.46 8.83 -13.42
N LYS A 65 -12.80 7.76 -13.89
CA LYS A 65 -12.78 7.39 -15.31
C LYS A 65 -14.16 6.95 -15.82
N ASN A 66 -14.98 6.31 -14.99
CA ASN A 66 -16.27 5.77 -15.42
C ASN A 66 -17.45 6.76 -15.30
N ASN A 67 -17.31 7.86 -14.55
CA ASN A 67 -18.42 8.79 -14.27
C ASN A 67 -18.42 10.11 -15.06
N TYR A 68 -17.51 10.28 -16.04
CA TYR A 68 -17.47 11.49 -16.88
C TYR A 68 -17.49 12.82 -16.09
N VAL A 69 -16.86 12.84 -14.91
CA VAL A 69 -16.97 13.97 -13.96
C VAL A 69 -16.21 15.23 -14.38
N THR A 70 -15.28 15.13 -15.34
CA THR A 70 -14.57 16.29 -15.89
C THR A 70 -15.33 16.94 -17.04
N GLY A 71 -14.99 18.20 -17.35
CA GLY A 71 -15.50 18.86 -18.56
C GLY A 71 -15.23 18.05 -19.84
N LYS A 72 -14.02 17.50 -19.99
CA LYS A 72 -13.68 16.59 -21.10
C LYS A 72 -14.52 15.31 -21.09
N GLY A 73 -14.76 14.73 -19.92
CA GLY A 73 -15.61 13.55 -19.76
C GLY A 73 -17.05 13.82 -20.18
N LYS A 74 -17.62 14.98 -19.83
CA LYS A 74 -18.97 15.37 -20.26
C LYS A 74 -19.08 15.44 -21.78
N LEU A 75 -18.12 16.08 -22.45
CA LEU A 75 -18.06 16.13 -23.93
C LEU A 75 -17.94 14.73 -24.55
N GLN A 76 -17.11 13.86 -23.94
CA GLN A 76 -17.01 12.46 -24.38
C GLN A 76 -18.36 11.74 -24.25
N LYS A 77 -19.08 11.96 -23.16
CA LYS A 77 -20.42 11.37 -22.96
C LYS A 77 -21.41 11.84 -24.00
N GLU A 78 -21.41 13.11 -24.37
CA GLU A 78 -22.26 13.66 -25.43
C GLU A 78 -21.95 13.00 -26.78
N ALA A 79 -20.67 12.93 -27.17
CA ALA A 79 -20.26 12.27 -28.41
C ALA A 79 -20.60 10.76 -28.44
N LEU A 80 -20.55 10.09 -27.29
CA LEU A 80 -20.98 8.69 -27.17
C LEU A 80 -22.50 8.55 -27.29
N LYS A 81 -23.29 9.49 -26.76
CA LYS A 81 -24.76 9.49 -26.87
C LYS A 81 -25.21 9.65 -28.32
N GLU A 82 -24.61 10.57 -29.06
CA GLU A 82 -24.92 10.79 -30.48
C GLU A 82 -24.74 9.51 -31.31
N LYS A 83 -23.78 8.66 -30.93
CA LYS A 83 -23.49 7.39 -31.59
C LYS A 83 -24.27 6.20 -31.03
N GLY A 84 -25.11 6.40 -30.02
CA GLY A 84 -25.80 5.31 -29.32
C GLY A 84 -24.87 4.37 -28.56
N LEU A 85 -23.67 4.82 -28.19
CA LEU A 85 -22.61 4.03 -27.55
C LEU A 85 -22.45 4.31 -26.05
N THR A 86 -23.39 5.04 -25.44
CA THR A 86 -23.42 5.15 -23.98
C THR A 86 -23.80 3.82 -23.35
N LYS A 87 -23.07 3.44 -22.29
CA LYS A 87 -23.44 2.33 -21.39
C LYS A 87 -24.78 2.59 -20.72
#